data_AF-A0A2M6WFW3-F1
#
_entry.id   AF-A0A2M6WFW3-F1
#
_cell.length_a   1.000
_cell.length_b   1.000
_cell.length_c   1.000
_cell.angle_alpha   90.00
_cell.angle_beta   90.00
_cell.angle_gamma   90.00
#
_symmetry.space_group_name_H-M   'P 1'
#
loop_
_entity.id
_entity.type
_entity.pdbx_description
1 polymer ?
#
loop_
_entity_poly.entity_id
_entity_poly.type
_entity_poly.pdbx_seq_one_letter_code
_entity_poly.pdbx_strand_id
1 'polypeptide(L)' 'MKRVFIVHGWDGYPEEGWFPWLKRELEARGFEVHVPPLPDAGNPRIQNFLVLKSATYVALLRTSFLR' A
#
# COMPACT_ATOMS: atom_id res chain seq x y z
N MET A 1 -9.64 -17.56 -1.78
CA MET A 1 -8.44 -16.89 -1.24
C MET A 1 -8.74 -15.41 -1.06
N LYS A 2 -8.37 -14.78 0.06
CA LYS A 2 -8.54 -13.32 0.25
C LYS A 2 -7.20 -12.63 -0.02
N ARG A 3 -7.21 -11.54 -0.79
CA ARG A 3 -6.02 -10.78 -1.18
C ARG A 3 -6.02 -9.42 -0.50
N VAL A 4 -4.83 -8.95 -0.09
CA VAL A 4 -4.61 -7.63 0.51
C VAL A 4 -3.49 -6.92 -0.24
N PHE A 5 -3.69 -5.64 -0.54
CA PHE A 5 -2.67 -4.77 -1.11
C PHE A 5 -2.33 -3.66 -0.12
N ILE A 6 -1.07 -3.55 0.26
CA ILE A 6 -0.55 -2.46 1.09
C ILE A 6 0.13 -1.46 0.15
N VAL A 7 -0.34 -0.22 0.18
CA VAL A 7 0.12 0.84 -0.73
C VAL A 7 0.74 1.94 0.12
N HIS A 8 2.00 2.26 -0.16
CA HIS A 8 2.73 3.30 0.55
C HIS A 8 2.31 4.71 0.09
N GLY A 9 2.69 5.72 0.87
CA GLY A 9 2.44 7.13 0.57
C GLY A 9 3.46 7.74 -0.40
N TRP A 10 3.42 9.07 -0.53
CA TRP A 10 4.41 9.86 -1.28
C TRP A 10 5.83 9.55 -0.79
N ASP A 11 6.78 9.37 -1.72
CA ASP A 11 8.18 8.98 -1.47
C ASP A 11 8.38 7.69 -0.63
N GLY A 12 7.30 6.95 -0.37
CA GLY A 12 7.37 5.69 0.35
C GLY A 12 7.90 4.54 -0.50
N TYR A 13 8.13 3.41 0.13
CA TYR A 13 8.56 2.18 -0.53
C TYR A 13 8.03 0.94 0.22
N PRO A 14 7.98 -0.24 -0.42
CA PRO A 14 7.35 -1.43 0.16
C PRO A 14 7.89 -1.92 1.51
N GLU A 15 9.16 -1.66 1.80
CA GLU A 15 9.83 -2.07 3.03
C GLU A 15 9.77 -1.03 4.15
N GLU A 16 9.11 0.11 3.91
CA GLU A 16 9.06 1.21 4.85
C GLU A 16 8.20 0.91 6.09
N GLY A 17 8.65 1.40 7.24
CA GLY A 17 7.86 1.44 8.47
C GLY A 17 7.34 0.07 8.90
N TRP A 18 6.02 -0.07 8.97
CA TRP A 18 5.33 -1.25 9.47
C TRP A 18 4.81 -2.19 8.37
N PHE A 19 5.04 -1.88 7.09
CA PHE A 19 4.55 -2.72 5.99
C PHE A 19 5.09 -4.16 6.02
N PRO A 20 6.40 -4.41 6.30
CA PRO A 20 6.92 -5.77 6.40
C PRO A 20 6.29 -6.56 7.55
N TRP A 21 6.04 -5.90 8.68
CA TRP A 21 5.42 -6.54 9.84
C TRP A 21 3.95 -6.89 9.54
N LEU A 22 3.17 -5.94 9.02
CA LEU A 22 1.76 -6.21 8.70
C LEU A 22 1.62 -7.29 7.63
N LYS A 23 2.51 -7.31 6.64
CA LYS A 23 2.56 -8.35 5.61
C LYS A 23 2.67 -9.74 6.27
N ARG A 24 3.64 -9.92 7.17
CA ARG A 24 3.85 -11.20 7.88
C ARG A 24 2.64 -11.61 8.71
N GLU A 25 2.03 -10.67 9.43
CA GLU A 25 0.85 -10.94 10.27
C GLU A 25 -0.38 -11.36 9.45
N LEU A 26 -0.58 -10.75 8.29
CA LEU A 26 -1.69 -11.09 7.40
C LEU A 26 -1.43 -12.40 6.64
N GLU A 27 -0.20 -12.65 6.20
CA GLU A 27 0.21 -13.94 5.61
C GLU A 27 -0.01 -15.10 6.61
N ALA A 28 0.36 -14.91 7.88
CA ALA A 28 0.12 -15.88 8.95
C ALA A 28 -1.37 -16.18 9.19
N ARG A 29 -2.27 -15.25 8.81
CA ARG A 29 -3.72 -15.42 8.89
C ARG A 29 -4.33 -15.98 7.59
N GLY A 30 -3.51 -16.39 6.63
CA GLY A 30 -3.95 -17.01 5.38
C GLY A 30 -4.37 -16.02 4.29
N PHE A 31 -3.94 -14.75 4.39
CA PHE A 31 -4.13 -13.78 3.30
C PHE A 31 -2.94 -13.83 2.33
N GLU A 32 -3.23 -13.61 1.05
CA GLU A 32 -2.20 -13.32 0.06
C GLU A 32 -1.96 -11.81 0.04
N VAL A 33 -0.75 -11.37 0.43
CA VAL A 33 -0.45 -9.96 0.68
C VAL A 33 0.61 -9.43 -0.29
N HIS A 34 0.27 -8.33 -0.95
CA HIS A 34 1.13 -7.65 -1.91
C HIS A 34 1.46 -6.24 -1.42
N VAL A 35 2.74 -5.86 -1.52
CA VAL A 35 3.20 -4.50 -1.24
C VAL A 35 3.94 -3.99 -2.49
N PRO A 36 3.22 -3.56 -3.54
CA PRO A 36 3.87 -3.15 -4.78
C PRO A 36 4.58 -1.80 -4.61
N PRO A 37 5.77 -1.61 -5.20
CA PRO A 37 6.35 -0.28 -5.33
C PRO A 37 5.49 0.56 -6.27
N LEU A 38 5.17 1.80 -5.89
CA LEU A 38 4.50 2.73 -6.78
C LEU A 38 5.50 3.34 -7.78
N PRO A 39 5.18 3.37 -9.09
CA PRO A 39 6.00 4.06 -10.07
C PRO A 39 5.94 5.58 -9.83
N ASP A 40 7.11 6.21 -9.84
CA ASP A 40 7.28 7.67 -9.69
C ASP A 40 6.74 8.22 -8.35
N ALA A 41 7.15 7.58 -7.24
CA ALA A 41 6.75 7.95 -5.87
C ALA A 41 7.09 9.40 -5.47
N GLY A 42 8.05 10.04 -6.16
CA GLY A 42 8.45 11.43 -5.96
C GLY A 42 7.67 12.47 -6.77
N ASN A 43 6.85 12.05 -7.73
CA ASN A 43 5.92 12.93 -8.44
C ASN A 43 4.56 12.24 -8.72
N PRO A 44 3.85 11.81 -7.67
CA PRO A 44 2.66 10.99 -7.79
C PRO A 44 1.51 11.76 -8.47
N ARG A 45 1.26 11.46 -9.75
CA ARG A 45 0.05 11.91 -10.46
C ARG A 45 -1.12 11.00 -10.12
N ILE A 46 -2.31 11.56 -9.88
CA ILE A 46 -3.55 10.79 -9.62
C ILE A 46 -3.79 9.70 -10.68
N GLN A 47 -3.35 9.93 -11.91
CA GLN A 47 -3.44 8.96 -13.01
C GLN A 47 -2.59 7.69 -12.79
N ASN A 48 -1.49 7.76 -12.04
CA ASN A 48 -0.64 6.60 -11.73
C ASN A 48 -1.30 5.65 -10.71
N PHE A 49 -2.19 6.17 -9.86
CA PHE A 49 -2.94 5.37 -8.89
C PHE A 49 -4.13 4.60 -9.51
N LEU A 50 -4.47 4.87 -10.77
CA LEU A 50 -5.64 4.26 -11.43
C LEU A 50 -5.46 2.76 -11.72
N VAL A 51 -4.23 2.24 -11.68
CA VAL A 51 -3.94 0.80 -11.88
C VAL A 51 -4.51 -0.07 -10.75
N LEU A 52 -4.80 0.50 -9.57
CA LEU A 52 -5.21 -0.26 -8.38
C LEU A 52 -6.74 -0.39 -8.21
N LYS A 53 -7.55 0.10 -9.17
CA LYS A 53 -9.02 0.17 -8.99
C LYS A 53 -9.78 -1.16 -9.03
N SER A 54 -9.14 -2.30 -9.31
CA SER A 54 -9.86 -3.58 -9.44
C SER A 54 -9.80 -4.52 -8.22
N ALA A 55 -9.20 -4.15 -7.09
CA ALA A 55 -9.17 -5.05 -5.92
C ALA A 55 -9.22 -4.31 -4.57
N THR A 56 -10.43 -4.30 -4.00
CA THR A 56 -10.77 -4.56 -2.59
C THR A 56 -9.84 -4.05 -1.47
N TYR A 57 -10.42 -3.19 -0.63
CA TYR A 57 -9.92 -2.64 0.65
C TYR A 57 -8.62 -1.82 0.57
N VAL A 58 -8.76 -0.54 0.21
CA VAL A 58 -7.74 0.48 0.43
C VAL A 58 -7.87 0.99 1.86
N ALA A 59 -6.96 0.61 2.76
CA ALA A 59 -6.79 1.29 4.03
C ALA A 59 -6.03 2.60 3.78
N LEU A 60 -6.77 3.66 3.38
CA LEU A 60 -6.25 5.02 3.32
C LEU A 60 -5.99 5.51 4.75
N LEU A 61 -4.78 5.33 5.26
CA LEU A 61 -4.35 6.02 6.47
C LEU A 61 -3.96 7.45 6.08
N ARG A 62 -4.96 8.34 6.17
CA ARG A 62 -4.78 9.78 6.15
C ARG A 62 -4.02 10.19 7.41
N THR A 63 -2.70 10.13 7.41
CA THR A 63 -1.90 10.80 8.44
C THR A 63 -1.90 12.29 8.12
N SER A 64 -2.56 13.04 8.98
CA SER A 64 -2.60 14.48 9.01
C SER A 64 -1.18 15.06 9.05
N PHE A 65 -0.77 15.69 7.95
CA PHE A 65 0.31 16.69 7.96
C PHE A 65 -0.18 17.92 7.19
N LEU A 66 -1.10 18.64 7.82
CA LEU A 66 -1.26 20.08 7.63
C LEU A 66 -0.78 20.72 8.93
N ARG A 67 0.48 21.17 8.90
CA ARG A 67 0.80 22.49 9.41
C ARG A 67 0.81 23.43 8.21
#